data_AF-A0A7C7YRH3-F1
#
_entry.id   AF-A0A7C7YRH3-F1
#
_cell.length_a   1.000
_cell.length_b   1.000
_cell.length_c   1.000
_cell.angle_alpha   90.00
_cell.angle_beta   90.00
_cell.angle_gamma   90.00
#
_symmetry.space_group_name_H-M   'P 1'
#
loop_
_entity.id
_entity.type
_entity.pdbx_description
1 polymer ?
#
loop_
_entity_poly.entity_id
_entity_poly.type
_entity_poly.pdbx_seq_one_letter_code
_entity_poly.pdbx_strand_id
1 'polypeptide(L)'
;MSQTFDVPDALQKSANTVTVEELARRGLRTVKVLDRSTILRMIDEAVEKVVEERLTEISDVDQQQIRNEARSEFTRLVKQRKSEQLEQQKNYEERIESLREQAVTLEGQLQDARSCPAPATPGIDADQLRSVVKAAVEDASVGSKESSGEEIEGIRQSIDNLAQRVGNSPQGGGFKKVSEAPSEEALVALFSKETGEKLENNLDQVEVKNAKAGGVAASLAKLRGLQNESE
;
A
#
# COMPACT_ATOMS: atom_id res chain seq x y z
N MET A 1 -24.30 -9.71 -31.13
CA MET A 1 -25.43 -9.72 -32.09
C MET A 1 -26.63 -10.30 -31.35
N SER A 2 -27.38 -9.48 -30.61
CA SER A 2 -28.62 -9.91 -29.95
C SER A 2 -29.70 -10.09 -31.02
N GLN A 3 -30.00 -11.35 -31.38
CA GLN A 3 -31.17 -11.63 -32.19
C GLN A 3 -32.41 -11.32 -31.34
N THR A 4 -33.05 -10.20 -31.61
CA THR A 4 -34.33 -9.85 -31.01
C THR A 4 -35.41 -10.72 -31.65
N PHE A 5 -35.89 -11.72 -30.93
CA PHE A 5 -36.99 -12.57 -31.37
C PHE A 5 -38.30 -11.79 -31.29
N ASP A 6 -38.92 -11.52 -32.44
CA ASP A 6 -40.21 -10.81 -32.51
C ASP A 6 -41.35 -11.80 -32.23
N VAL A 7 -41.75 -11.86 -30.96
CA VAL A 7 -42.84 -12.71 -30.45
C VAL A 7 -44.16 -12.49 -31.22
N PRO A 8 -44.61 -11.24 -31.47
CA PRO A 8 -45.77 -10.99 -32.33
C PRO A 8 -45.72 -11.64 -33.72
N ASP A 9 -44.61 -11.49 -34.43
CA ASP A 9 -44.45 -12.03 -35.79
C ASP A 9 -44.40 -13.57 -35.78
N ALA A 10 -43.76 -14.16 -34.77
CA ALA A 10 -43.74 -15.61 -34.56
C ALA A 10 -45.13 -16.19 -34.25
N LEU A 11 -45.95 -15.50 -33.43
CA LEU A 11 -47.32 -15.90 -33.16
C LEU A 11 -48.20 -15.84 -34.41
N GLN A 12 -48.05 -14.79 -35.22
CA GLN A 12 -48.85 -14.65 -36.44
C GLN A 12 -48.51 -15.71 -37.49
N LYS A 13 -47.24 -16.12 -37.58
CA LYS A 13 -46.78 -17.20 -38.47
C LYS A 13 -47.21 -18.60 -38.01
N SER A 14 -47.34 -18.80 -36.69
CA SER A 14 -47.70 -20.10 -36.10
C SER A 14 -49.20 -20.27 -35.84
N ALA A 15 -49.98 -19.18 -35.79
CA ALA A 15 -51.42 -19.22 -35.56
C ALA A 15 -52.18 -19.60 -36.83
N ASN A 16 -52.97 -20.68 -36.75
CA ASN A 16 -53.94 -21.03 -37.79
C ASN A 16 -55.19 -20.15 -37.64
N THR A 17 -55.49 -19.36 -38.67
CA THR A 17 -56.70 -18.53 -38.72
C THR A 17 -57.87 -19.39 -39.22
N VAL A 18 -58.90 -19.58 -38.39
CA VAL A 18 -60.09 -20.40 -38.73
C VAL A 18 -61.32 -19.50 -38.70
N THR A 19 -62.21 -19.68 -39.66
CA THR A 19 -63.44 -18.87 -39.73
C THR A 19 -64.47 -19.33 -38.69
N VAL A 20 -65.36 -18.42 -38.28
CA VAL A 20 -66.40 -18.72 -37.28
C VAL A 20 -67.38 -19.80 -37.80
N GLU A 21 -67.63 -19.85 -39.10
CA GLU A 21 -68.46 -20.88 -39.73
C GLU A 21 -67.84 -22.28 -39.66
N GLU A 22 -66.52 -22.39 -39.82
CA GLU A 22 -65.80 -23.65 -39.68
C GLU A 22 -65.75 -24.13 -38.23
N LEU A 23 -65.60 -23.19 -37.28
CA LEU A 23 -65.70 -23.48 -35.85
C LEU A 23 -67.12 -23.97 -35.49
N ALA A 24 -68.16 -23.34 -36.05
CA ALA A 24 -69.54 -23.73 -35.86
C ALA A 24 -69.85 -25.12 -36.45
N ARG A 25 -69.32 -25.45 -37.64
CA ARG A 25 -69.42 -26.80 -38.23
C ARG A 25 -68.70 -27.86 -37.38
N ARG A 26 -67.63 -27.47 -36.68
CA ARG A 26 -66.93 -28.31 -35.69
C ARG A 26 -67.63 -28.39 -34.33
N GLY A 27 -68.79 -27.76 -34.17
CA GLY A 27 -69.59 -27.81 -32.93
C GLY A 27 -69.14 -26.82 -31.85
N LEU A 28 -68.17 -25.95 -32.12
CA LEU A 28 -67.70 -24.92 -31.20
C LEU A 28 -68.65 -23.71 -31.30
N ARG A 29 -69.57 -23.59 -30.33
CA ARG A 29 -70.60 -22.53 -30.31
C ARG A 29 -70.20 -21.27 -29.54
N THR A 30 -69.19 -21.36 -28.69
CA THR A 30 -68.66 -20.26 -27.90
C THR A 30 -67.15 -20.19 -28.08
N VAL A 31 -66.63 -18.97 -28.25
CA VAL A 31 -65.21 -18.73 -28.49
C VAL A 31 -64.76 -17.63 -27.53
N LYS A 32 -63.62 -17.83 -26.86
CA LYS A 32 -62.97 -16.78 -26.06
C LYS A 32 -61.98 -16.06 -26.94
N VAL A 33 -62.18 -14.76 -27.11
CA VAL A 33 -61.22 -13.90 -27.80
C VAL A 33 -60.27 -13.35 -26.75
N LEU A 34 -58.97 -13.50 -27.01
CA LEU A 34 -57.92 -12.91 -26.20
C LEU A 34 -57.31 -11.75 -26.97
N ASP A 35 -57.24 -10.59 -26.33
CA ASP A 35 -56.59 -9.43 -26.92
C ASP A 35 -55.08 -9.66 -27.03
N ARG A 36 -54.47 -9.03 -28.03
CA ARG A 36 -53.02 -9.11 -28.27
C ARG A 36 -52.21 -8.75 -27.01
N SER A 37 -52.64 -7.73 -26.27
CA SER A 37 -52.00 -7.31 -25.01
C SER A 37 -52.08 -8.40 -23.94
N THR A 38 -53.17 -9.15 -23.87
CA THR A 38 -53.35 -10.24 -22.91
C THR A 38 -52.44 -11.41 -23.22
N ILE A 39 -52.30 -11.76 -24.52
CA ILE A 39 -51.40 -12.84 -24.96
C ILE A 39 -49.95 -12.49 -24.65
N LEU A 40 -49.51 -11.27 -24.97
CA LEU A 40 -48.14 -10.83 -24.70
C LEU A 40 -47.85 -10.85 -23.20
N ARG A 41 -48.77 -10.33 -22.36
CA ARG A 41 -48.63 -10.38 -20.90
C ARG A 41 -48.51 -11.80 -20.37
N MET A 42 -49.28 -12.75 -20.91
CA MET A 42 -49.20 -14.16 -20.50
C MET A 42 -47.87 -14.80 -20.90
N ILE A 43 -47.31 -14.42 -22.06
CA ILE A 43 -46.01 -14.90 -22.51
C ILE A 43 -44.90 -14.32 -21.63
N ASP A 44 -44.94 -13.02 -21.36
CA ASP A 44 -43.96 -12.36 -20.49
C ASP A 44 -43.97 -13.00 -19.09
N GLU A 45 -45.16 -13.20 -18.50
CA GLU A 45 -45.31 -13.86 -17.20
C GLU A 45 -44.81 -15.32 -17.21
N ALA A 46 -45.04 -16.06 -18.29
CA ALA A 46 -44.57 -17.44 -18.43
C ALA A 46 -43.04 -17.52 -18.59
N VAL A 47 -42.46 -16.60 -19.37
CA VAL A 47 -41.01 -16.50 -19.56
C VAL A 47 -40.34 -16.07 -18.26
N GLU A 48 -40.91 -15.07 -17.57
CA GLU A 48 -40.41 -14.60 -16.27
C GLU A 48 -40.37 -15.74 -15.26
N LYS A 49 -41.44 -16.54 -15.15
CA LYS A 49 -41.45 -17.73 -14.26
C LYS A 49 -40.38 -18.76 -14.60
N VAL A 50 -40.16 -19.05 -15.89
CA VAL A 50 -39.13 -20.01 -16.32
C VAL A 50 -37.73 -19.47 -16.08
N VAL A 51 -37.53 -18.17 -16.25
CA VAL A 51 -36.26 -17.49 -15.97
C VAL A 51 -36.01 -17.44 -14.47
N GLU A 52 -37.02 -17.11 -13.65
CA GLU A 52 -36.95 -17.17 -12.19
C GLU A 52 -36.60 -18.59 -11.73
N GLU A 53 -37.26 -19.62 -12.25
CA GLU A 53 -36.95 -21.02 -11.93
C GLU A 53 -35.48 -21.33 -12.25
N ARG A 54 -35.00 -20.97 -13.46
CA ARG A 54 -33.59 -21.17 -13.86
C ARG A 54 -32.58 -20.31 -13.11
N LEU A 55 -32.95 -19.10 -12.67
CA LEU A 55 -32.08 -18.22 -11.89
C LEU A 55 -32.03 -18.64 -10.41
N THR A 56 -33.13 -19.20 -9.89
CA THR A 56 -33.13 -19.84 -8.56
C THR A 56 -32.34 -21.15 -8.57
N GLU A 57 -32.22 -21.80 -9.72
CA GLU A 57 -31.26 -22.87 -10.01
C GLU A 57 -29.82 -22.33 -10.22
N ILE A 58 -29.37 -21.28 -9.53
CA ILE A 58 -27.94 -21.19 -9.20
C ILE A 58 -27.68 -22.42 -8.35
N SER A 59 -27.19 -23.47 -9.00
CA SER A 59 -27.30 -24.81 -8.45
C SER A 59 -26.62 -24.85 -7.10
N ASP A 60 -27.21 -25.56 -6.13
CA ASP A 60 -26.57 -25.78 -4.84
C ASP A 60 -25.15 -26.35 -5.02
N VAL A 61 -24.91 -27.03 -6.14
CA VAL A 61 -23.61 -27.51 -6.58
C VAL A 61 -22.64 -26.36 -6.84
N ASP A 62 -23.03 -25.33 -7.60
CA ASP A 62 -22.19 -24.16 -7.90
C ASP A 62 -21.92 -23.35 -6.64
N GLN A 63 -22.93 -23.17 -5.78
CA GLN A 63 -22.72 -22.50 -4.49
C GLN A 63 -21.75 -23.26 -3.58
N GLN A 64 -21.84 -24.60 -3.56
CA GLN A 64 -20.91 -25.43 -2.79
C GLN A 64 -19.50 -25.39 -3.38
N GLN A 65 -19.36 -25.40 -4.70
CA GLN A 65 -18.05 -25.27 -5.36
C GLN A 65 -17.38 -23.94 -5.00
N ILE A 66 -18.11 -22.83 -5.14
CA ILE A 66 -17.59 -21.49 -4.79
C ILE A 66 -17.17 -21.44 -3.32
N ARG A 67 -17.96 -21.99 -2.40
CA ARG A 67 -17.60 -22.03 -0.98
C ARG A 67 -16.36 -22.88 -0.71
N ASN A 68 -16.21 -24.01 -1.41
CA ASN A 68 -15.06 -24.91 -1.24
C ASN A 68 -13.78 -24.26 -1.79
N GLU A 69 -13.86 -23.62 -2.95
CA GLU A 69 -12.75 -22.87 -3.54
C GLU A 69 -12.34 -21.70 -2.65
N ALA A 70 -13.30 -20.91 -2.16
CA ALA A 70 -13.05 -19.81 -1.23
C ALA A 70 -12.39 -20.28 0.08
N ARG A 71 -12.82 -21.44 0.64
CA ARG A 71 -12.19 -22.03 1.83
C ARG A 71 -10.77 -22.51 1.56
N SER A 72 -10.54 -23.10 0.39
CA SER A 72 -9.20 -23.55 -0.03
C SER A 72 -8.25 -22.36 -0.15
N GLU A 73 -8.65 -21.32 -0.88
CA GLU A 73 -7.86 -20.10 -1.04
C GLU A 73 -7.62 -19.38 0.29
N PHE A 74 -8.65 -19.28 1.14
CA PHE A 74 -8.49 -18.72 2.48
C PHE A 74 -7.45 -19.50 3.30
N THR A 75 -7.52 -20.83 3.28
CA THR A 75 -6.56 -21.68 4.00
C THR A 75 -5.15 -21.53 3.45
N ARG A 76 -5.00 -21.38 2.14
CA ARG A 76 -3.72 -21.11 1.47
C ARG A 76 -3.14 -19.76 1.93
N LEU A 77 -3.95 -18.70 1.89
CA LEU A 77 -3.53 -17.36 2.33
C LEU A 77 -3.18 -17.30 3.81
N VAL A 78 -3.93 -17.98 4.68
CA VAL A 78 -3.61 -18.06 6.12
C VAL A 78 -2.27 -18.75 6.35
N LYS A 79 -1.99 -19.84 5.64
CA LYS A 79 -0.70 -20.53 5.73
C LYS A 79 0.44 -19.65 5.23
N GLN A 80 0.26 -18.98 4.09
CA GLN A 80 1.26 -18.06 3.53
C GLN A 80 1.55 -16.90 4.49
N ARG A 81 0.50 -16.26 5.02
CA ARG A 81 0.68 -15.18 6.01
C ARG A 81 1.40 -15.66 7.25
N LYS A 82 1.10 -16.87 7.73
CA LYS A 82 1.77 -17.45 8.89
C LYS A 82 3.25 -17.74 8.61
N SER A 83 3.60 -18.26 7.42
CA SER A 83 5.00 -18.49 7.06
C SER A 83 5.77 -17.17 6.92
N GLU A 84 5.19 -16.16 6.28
CA GLU A 84 5.80 -14.83 6.15
C GLU A 84 6.04 -14.19 7.52
N GLN A 85 5.09 -14.32 8.46
CA GLN A 85 5.26 -13.83 9.83
C GLN A 85 6.40 -14.56 10.57
N LEU A 86 6.51 -15.87 10.39
CA LEU A 86 7.59 -16.65 11.01
C LEU A 86 8.96 -16.30 10.42
N GLU A 87 9.04 -16.10 9.10
CA GLU A 87 10.28 -15.67 8.44
C GLU A 87 10.69 -14.26 8.88
N GLN A 88 9.75 -13.33 8.99
CA GLN A 88 10.00 -12.00 9.53
C GLN A 88 10.50 -12.07 10.98
N GLN A 89 9.84 -12.86 11.82
CA GLN A 89 10.26 -13.05 13.20
C GLN A 89 11.69 -13.60 13.27
N LYS A 90 12.02 -14.62 12.47
CA LYS A 90 13.36 -15.20 12.40
C LYS A 90 14.41 -14.17 11.95
N ASN A 91 14.09 -13.36 10.94
CA ASN A 91 14.97 -12.29 10.46
C ASN A 91 15.22 -11.23 11.55
N TYR A 92 14.19 -10.85 12.30
CA TYR A 92 14.36 -9.96 13.45
C TYR A 92 15.22 -10.58 14.56
N GLU A 93 15.02 -11.86 14.86
CA GLU A 93 15.84 -12.58 15.84
C GLU A 93 17.32 -12.63 15.41
N GLU A 94 17.61 -13.00 14.16
CA GLU A 94 18.95 -12.98 13.59
C GLU A 94 19.57 -11.57 13.61
N ARG A 95 18.77 -10.53 13.31
CA ARG A 95 19.24 -9.15 13.37
C ARG A 95 19.57 -8.71 14.79
N ILE A 96 18.73 -9.07 15.77
CA ILE A 96 18.96 -8.78 17.19
C ILE A 96 20.24 -9.48 17.65
N GLU A 97 20.45 -10.73 17.25
CA GLU A 97 21.66 -11.49 17.58
C GLU A 97 22.92 -10.80 17.00
N SER A 98 22.89 -10.43 15.71
CA SER A 98 24.02 -9.72 15.08
C SER A 98 24.32 -8.37 15.75
N LEU A 99 23.29 -7.64 16.21
CA LEU A 99 23.47 -6.37 16.92
C LEU A 99 24.04 -6.58 18.33
N ARG A 100 23.67 -7.68 19.00
CA ARG A 100 24.25 -8.05 20.30
C ARG A 100 25.72 -8.40 20.16
N GLU A 101 26.11 -9.15 19.13
CA GLU A 101 27.52 -9.47 18.84
C GLU A 101 28.33 -8.21 18.55
N GLN A 102 27.78 -7.28 17.77
CA GLN A 102 28.43 -5.98 17.50
C GLN A 102 28.58 -5.15 18.79
N ALA A 103 27.56 -5.12 19.65
CA ALA A 103 27.64 -4.43 20.92
C ALA A 103 28.76 -5.00 21.82
N VAL A 104 28.85 -6.33 21.94
CA VAL A 104 29.93 -6.99 22.70
C VAL A 104 31.30 -6.69 22.10
N THR A 105 31.42 -6.72 20.77
CA THR A 105 32.69 -6.42 20.08
C THR A 105 33.13 -4.97 20.31
N LEU A 106 32.19 -4.02 20.20
CA LEU A 106 32.45 -2.60 20.44
C LEU A 106 32.76 -2.30 21.90
N GLU A 107 32.07 -2.95 22.84
CA GLU A 107 32.38 -2.85 24.28
C GLU A 107 33.79 -3.36 24.56
N GLY A 108 34.21 -4.49 23.97
CA GLY A 108 35.58 -5.00 24.05
C GLY A 108 36.59 -3.99 23.52
N GLN A 109 36.37 -3.44 22.32
CA GLN A 109 37.24 -2.42 21.73
C GLN A 109 37.33 -1.15 22.58
N LEU A 110 36.22 -0.72 23.20
CA LEU A 110 36.23 0.43 24.11
C LEU A 110 36.97 0.12 25.41
N GLN A 111 36.88 -1.09 25.92
CA GLN A 111 37.59 -1.52 27.12
C GLN A 111 39.10 -1.65 26.85
N ASP A 112 39.49 -2.15 25.68
CA ASP A 112 40.87 -2.18 25.21
C ASP A 112 41.41 -0.75 25.02
N ALA A 113 40.67 0.14 24.36
CA ALA A 113 41.04 1.54 24.21
C ALA A 113 41.13 2.30 25.54
N ARG A 114 40.33 1.92 26.54
CA ARG A 114 40.39 2.49 27.90
C ARG A 114 41.53 1.93 28.75
N SER A 115 41.98 0.70 28.47
CA SER A 115 43.08 0.06 29.20
C SER A 115 44.46 0.37 28.61
N CYS A 116 44.52 0.84 27.36
CA CYS A 116 45.68 1.59 26.86
C CYS A 116 45.69 3.00 27.49
N PRO A 117 46.71 3.37 28.29
CA PRO A 117 46.85 4.74 28.76
C PRO A 117 47.05 5.65 27.54
N ALA A 118 46.34 6.79 27.53
CA ALA A 118 46.50 7.82 26.50
C ALA A 118 48.00 8.07 26.25
N PRO A 119 48.50 7.98 25.00
CA PRO A 119 49.86 8.43 24.72
C PRO A 119 49.92 9.89 25.16
N ALA A 120 50.87 10.19 26.05
CA ALA A 120 51.13 11.55 26.49
C ALA A 120 51.20 12.44 25.25
N THR A 121 50.24 13.35 25.08
CA THR A 121 50.27 14.39 24.07
C THR A 121 51.65 15.05 24.14
N PRO A 122 52.51 14.96 23.10
CA PRO A 122 53.60 15.91 23.00
C PRO A 122 52.92 17.27 22.94
N GLY A 123 53.33 18.19 23.82
CA GLY A 123 52.77 19.54 23.85
C GLY A 123 52.81 20.10 22.44
N ILE A 124 51.64 20.33 21.85
CA ILE A 124 51.53 20.91 20.52
C ILE A 124 52.13 22.31 20.65
N ASP A 125 53.31 22.49 20.05
CA ASP A 125 54.05 23.73 20.11
C ASP A 125 53.22 24.84 19.44
N ALA A 126 53.05 25.96 20.13
CA ALA A 126 52.26 27.08 19.64
C ALA A 126 52.81 27.62 18.30
N ASP A 127 54.08 27.39 18.04
CA ASP A 127 54.74 27.75 16.78
C ASP A 127 54.41 26.80 15.63
N GLN A 128 54.18 25.50 15.91
CA GLN A 128 53.65 24.57 14.90
C GLN A 128 52.21 24.91 14.53
N LEU A 129 51.36 25.26 15.51
CA LEU A 129 50.00 25.71 15.23
C LEU A 129 49.97 27.01 14.43
N ARG A 130 50.85 27.98 14.74
CA ARG A 130 50.96 29.22 13.95
C ARG A 130 51.46 28.96 12.53
N SER A 131 52.38 28.01 12.35
CA SER A 131 52.86 27.60 11.02
C SER A 131 51.75 26.95 10.19
N VAL A 132 50.99 26.02 10.78
CA VAL A 132 49.87 25.35 10.10
C VAL A 132 48.73 26.33 9.78
N VAL A 133 48.42 27.25 10.69
CA VAL A 133 47.41 28.29 10.45
C VAL A 133 47.88 29.27 9.36
N LYS A 134 49.16 29.66 9.35
CA LYS A 134 49.70 30.53 8.30
C LYS A 134 49.70 29.85 6.94
N ALA A 135 50.08 28.57 6.89
CA ALA A 135 50.01 27.76 5.68
C ALA A 135 48.56 27.60 5.19
N ALA A 136 47.61 27.32 6.08
CA ALA A 136 46.18 27.20 5.73
C ALA A 136 45.56 28.53 5.27
N VAL A 137 46.01 29.67 5.81
CA VAL A 137 45.57 31.00 5.37
C VAL A 137 46.17 31.36 4.00
N GLU A 138 47.42 30.99 3.74
CA GLU A 138 48.05 31.18 2.43
C GLU A 138 47.40 30.27 1.37
N ASP A 139 47.09 29.02 1.70
CA ASP A 139 46.37 28.08 0.80
C ASP A 139 44.92 28.52 0.55
N ALA A 140 44.23 29.05 1.58
CA ALA A 140 42.90 29.63 1.43
C ALA A 140 42.93 30.94 0.60
N SER A 141 44.02 31.72 0.66
CA SER A 141 44.14 32.98 -0.09
C SER A 141 44.33 32.79 -1.59
N VAL A 142 44.82 31.61 -2.03
CA VAL A 142 44.98 31.26 -3.45
C VAL A 142 43.74 30.52 -4.00
N GLY A 143 42.83 30.06 -3.13
CA GLY A 143 41.63 29.29 -3.49
C GLY A 143 40.27 29.91 -3.14
N SER A 144 40.21 31.15 -2.62
CA SER A 144 38.95 31.81 -2.24
C SER A 144 38.16 32.30 -3.45
N LYS A 145 37.50 31.37 -4.13
CA LYS A 145 36.28 31.67 -4.89
C LYS A 145 35.18 31.89 -3.85
N GLU A 146 34.56 33.07 -3.86
CA GLU A 146 33.45 33.48 -3.00
C GLU A 146 32.41 32.35 -2.84
N SER A 147 32.47 31.64 -1.70
CA SER A 147 31.39 30.83 -1.15
C SER A 147 31.13 31.40 0.24
N SER A 148 29.97 31.90 0.63
CA SER A 148 28.64 31.82 0.04
C SER A 148 27.75 32.47 1.11
N GLY A 149 27.57 33.80 1.06
CA GLY A 149 26.61 34.47 1.95
C GLY A 149 25.19 33.89 1.82
N GLU A 150 24.88 33.33 0.65
CA GLU A 150 23.63 32.65 0.34
C GLU A 150 23.43 31.32 1.09
N GLU A 151 24.50 30.58 1.40
CA GLU A 151 24.39 29.31 2.16
C GLU A 151 24.07 29.59 3.63
N ILE A 152 24.63 30.65 4.20
CA ILE A 152 24.32 31.10 5.57
C ILE A 152 22.88 31.63 5.66
N GLU A 153 22.41 32.34 4.63
CA GLU A 153 21.02 32.83 4.54
C GLU A 153 20.02 31.65 4.44
N GLY A 154 20.36 30.61 3.65
CA GLY A 154 19.56 29.39 3.54
C GLY A 154 19.48 28.58 4.85
N ILE A 155 20.57 28.56 5.63
CA ILE A 155 20.58 27.95 6.96
C ILE A 155 19.69 28.75 7.94
N ARG A 156 19.69 30.09 7.87
CA ARG A 156 18.79 30.92 8.69
C ARG A 156 17.31 30.65 8.37
N GLN A 157 16.96 30.62 7.09
CA GLN A 157 15.58 30.35 6.67
C GLN A 157 15.08 28.95 7.06
N SER A 158 15.96 27.94 7.05
CA SER A 158 15.58 26.58 7.47
C SER A 158 15.39 26.46 8.98
N ILE A 159 16.14 27.22 9.78
CA ILE A 159 15.96 27.29 11.24
C ILE A 159 14.63 28.00 11.59
N ASP A 160 14.30 29.10 10.92
CA ASP A 160 13.04 29.82 11.16
C ASP A 160 11.82 28.98 10.78
N ASN A 161 11.89 28.24 9.67
CA ASN A 161 10.84 27.30 9.28
C ASN A 161 10.65 26.15 10.29
N LEU A 162 11.75 25.65 10.87
CA LEU A 162 11.69 24.61 11.90
C LEU A 162 11.06 25.15 13.19
N ALA A 163 11.43 26.37 13.60
CA ALA A 163 10.87 27.03 14.78
C ALA A 163 9.37 27.29 14.62
N GLN A 164 8.90 27.73 13.44
CA GLN A 164 7.48 27.88 13.16
C GLN A 164 6.73 26.54 13.18
N ARG A 165 7.33 25.48 12.63
CA ARG A 165 6.69 24.14 12.57
C ARG A 165 6.59 23.48 13.94
N VAL A 166 7.54 23.76 14.83
CA VAL A 166 7.51 23.29 16.23
C VAL A 166 6.56 24.15 17.07
N GLY A 167 6.49 25.46 16.80
CA GLY A 167 5.58 26.38 17.48
C GLY A 167 4.09 26.19 17.13
N ASN A 168 3.78 25.71 15.92
CA ASN A 168 2.40 25.52 15.44
C ASN A 168 1.90 24.07 15.53
N SER A 169 2.58 23.17 16.23
CA SER A 169 2.06 21.82 16.46
C SER A 169 0.94 21.88 17.52
N PRO A 170 -0.32 21.58 17.18
CA PRO A 170 -1.39 21.56 18.17
C PRO A 170 -1.13 20.40 19.12
N GLN A 171 -0.97 20.80 20.37
CA GLN A 171 -0.95 20.01 21.59
C GLN A 171 -1.99 18.89 21.56
N GLY A 172 -1.58 17.72 22.07
CA GLY A 172 -2.26 16.44 21.89
C GLY A 172 -3.73 16.35 22.33
N GLY A 173 -4.43 15.44 21.68
CA GLY A 173 -5.68 14.81 22.09
C GLY A 173 -5.82 13.56 21.22
N GLY A 174 -5.74 12.36 21.76
CA GLY A 174 -6.75 11.79 22.64
C GLY A 174 -7.47 10.72 21.83
N PHE A 175 -7.10 9.46 22.07
CA PHE A 175 -7.72 8.27 21.48
C PHE A 175 -9.25 8.34 21.62
N LYS A 176 -9.94 8.61 20.51
CA LYS A 176 -11.38 8.44 20.43
C LYS A 176 -11.64 6.94 20.15
N LYS A 177 -12.12 6.22 21.16
CA LYS A 177 -12.72 4.89 20.98
C LYS A 177 -13.85 5.02 19.96
N VAL A 178 -13.67 4.45 18.77
CA VAL A 178 -14.74 4.24 17.80
C VAL A 178 -15.38 2.91 18.14
N SER A 179 -16.56 2.95 18.74
CA SER A 179 -17.40 1.78 19.06
C SER A 179 -18.63 1.71 18.15
N GLU A 180 -18.50 2.14 16.91
CA GLU A 180 -19.58 2.10 15.92
C GLU A 180 -19.14 1.22 14.76
N ALA A 181 -20.01 0.31 14.33
CA ALA A 181 -19.73 -0.59 13.22
C ALA A 181 -19.37 0.23 11.98
N PRO A 182 -18.29 -0.11 11.25
CA PRO A 182 -17.87 0.65 10.08
C PRO A 182 -19.01 0.67 9.05
N SER A 183 -19.30 1.87 8.51
CA SER A 183 -20.33 2.05 7.48
C SER A 183 -20.00 1.23 6.23
N GLU A 184 -21.03 0.81 5.51
CA GLU A 184 -20.89 0.01 4.29
C GLU A 184 -20.02 0.72 3.23
N GLU A 185 -20.11 2.06 3.17
CA GLU A 185 -19.27 2.90 2.31
C GLU A 185 -17.78 2.84 2.70
N ALA A 186 -17.46 2.73 3.99
CA ALA A 186 -16.07 2.58 4.46
C ALA A 186 -15.51 1.19 4.13
N LEU A 187 -16.35 0.16 4.15
CA LEU A 187 -15.98 -1.19 3.72
C LEU A 187 -15.77 -1.24 2.20
N VAL A 188 -16.67 -0.64 1.42
CA VAL A 188 -16.51 -0.54 -0.04
C VAL A 188 -15.25 0.24 -0.41
N ALA A 189 -14.94 1.35 0.28
CA ALA A 189 -13.71 2.11 0.06
C ALA A 189 -12.43 1.31 0.42
N LEU A 190 -12.50 0.39 1.38
CA LEU A 190 -11.38 -0.47 1.76
C LEU A 190 -11.08 -1.54 0.69
N PHE A 191 -12.11 -2.08 0.03
CA PHE A 191 -11.98 -3.08 -1.03
C PHE A 191 -11.91 -2.50 -2.45
N SER A 192 -12.16 -1.19 -2.60
CA SER A 192 -12.03 -0.46 -3.87
C SER A 192 -10.62 0.08 -4.11
N LYS A 193 -9.69 -0.06 -3.14
CA LYS A 193 -8.28 0.23 -3.39
C LYS A 193 -7.71 -0.82 -4.33
N GLU A 194 -7.18 -0.37 -5.47
CA GLU A 194 -6.49 -1.23 -6.43
C GLU A 194 -5.47 -2.10 -5.72
N THR A 195 -5.53 -3.40 -6.00
CA THR A 195 -4.56 -4.42 -5.60
C THR A 195 -3.17 -4.07 -6.16
N GLY A 196 -2.48 -3.14 -5.53
CA GLY A 196 -1.23 -2.57 -6.03
C GLY A 196 -0.77 -1.29 -5.33
N GLU A 197 -1.65 -0.56 -4.63
CA GLU A 197 -1.22 0.58 -3.82
C GLU A 197 -0.44 0.09 -2.59
N LYS A 198 0.88 0.34 -2.60
CA LYS A 198 1.73 0.12 -1.43
C LYS A 198 1.19 0.94 -0.27
N LEU A 199 0.66 0.25 0.74
CA LEU A 199 0.38 0.86 2.04
C LEU A 199 1.69 1.44 2.56
N GLU A 200 1.78 2.76 2.68
CA GLU A 200 2.95 3.43 3.25
C GLU A 200 3.15 2.91 4.67
N ASN A 201 4.17 2.07 4.84
CA ASN A 201 4.52 1.49 6.12
C ASN A 201 5.49 2.45 6.81
N ASN A 202 5.22 2.81 8.07
CA ASN A 202 6.11 3.65 8.87
C ASN A 202 7.53 3.08 8.95
N LEU A 203 7.70 1.77 8.73
CA LEU A 203 8.98 1.07 8.69
C LEU A 203 9.86 1.53 7.51
N ASP A 204 9.28 1.76 6.33
CA ASP A 204 10.01 2.24 5.14
C ASP A 204 10.59 3.64 5.37
N GLN A 205 9.89 4.49 6.13
CA GLN A 205 10.39 5.82 6.51
C GLN A 205 11.55 5.74 7.52
N VAL A 206 11.58 4.73 8.38
CA VAL A 206 12.68 4.51 9.33
C VAL A 206 13.92 3.96 8.61
N GLU A 207 13.74 3.07 7.62
CA GLU A 207 14.83 2.56 6.79
C GLU A 207 15.49 3.67 5.94
N VAL A 208 14.70 4.55 5.31
CA VAL A 208 15.26 5.70 4.55
C VAL A 208 16.03 6.65 5.47
N LYS A 209 15.57 6.85 6.72
CA LYS A 209 16.28 7.68 7.70
C LYS A 209 17.58 7.03 8.17
N ASN A 210 17.59 5.71 8.41
CA ASN A 210 18.80 4.96 8.75
C ASN A 210 19.80 4.90 7.59
N ALA A 211 19.32 4.77 6.34
CA ALA A 211 20.16 4.81 5.15
C ALA A 211 20.80 6.20 4.95
N LYS A 212 20.04 7.28 5.16
CA LYS A 212 20.59 8.65 5.15
C LYS A 212 21.59 8.86 6.29
N ALA A 213 21.34 8.34 7.48
CA ALA A 213 22.29 8.38 8.60
C ALA A 213 23.58 7.58 8.30
N GLY A 214 23.46 6.42 7.63
CA GLY A 214 24.60 5.64 7.14
C GLY A 214 25.43 6.39 6.08
N GLY A 215 24.78 7.15 5.20
CA GLY A 215 25.45 8.02 4.22
C GLY A 215 26.25 9.17 4.86
N VAL A 216 25.75 9.73 5.97
CA VAL A 216 26.47 10.76 6.75
C VAL A 216 27.67 10.13 7.47
N ALA A 217 27.54 8.94 8.03
CA ALA A 217 28.66 8.21 8.65
C ALA A 217 29.77 7.86 7.64
N ALA A 218 29.40 7.41 6.43
CA ALA A 218 30.34 7.17 5.34
C ALA A 218 31.06 8.44 4.88
N SER A 219 30.33 9.58 4.84
CA SER A 219 30.90 10.88 4.49
C SER A 219 31.88 11.37 5.56
N LEU A 220 31.56 11.19 6.85
CA LEU A 220 32.46 11.51 7.97
C LEU A 220 33.70 10.60 8.01
N ALA A 221 33.55 9.31 7.68
CA ALA A 221 34.68 8.39 7.57
C ALA A 221 35.62 8.78 6.43
N LYS A 222 35.07 9.22 5.29
CA LYS A 222 35.86 9.72 4.16
C LYS A 222 36.61 11.02 4.49
N LEU A 223 35.97 11.89 5.27
CA LEU A 223 36.57 13.13 5.78
C LEU A 223 37.70 12.85 6.79
N ARG A 224 37.54 11.85 7.66
CA ARG A 224 38.62 11.38 8.54
C ARG A 224 39.76 10.71 7.77
N GLY A 225 39.47 9.96 6.72
CA GLY A 225 40.49 9.37 5.85
C GLY A 225 41.37 10.43 5.19
N LEU A 226 40.74 11.49 4.66
CA LEU A 226 41.46 12.62 4.07
C LEU A 226 42.25 13.43 5.11
N GLN A 227 41.75 13.53 6.34
CA GLN A 227 42.47 14.15 7.45
C GLN A 227 43.70 13.33 7.88
N ASN A 228 43.66 12.01 7.74
CA ASN A 228 44.80 11.13 8.06
C ASN A 228 45.80 10.99 6.92
N GLU A 229 45.41 11.25 5.66
CA GLU A 229 46.30 11.28 4.50
C GLU A 229 47.03 12.64 4.34
N SER A 230 46.68 13.64 5.17
CA SER A 230 47.29 14.97 5.17
C SER A 230 48.23 15.24 6.35
N GLU A 231 48.58 14.20 7.13
CA GLU A 231 49.78 14.15 7.99
C GLU A 231 50.94 13.42 7.29
#